data_AF-A0A1E5UP93-F1
#
_entry.id   AF-A0A1E5UP93-F1
#
_cell.length_a   1.000
_cell.length_b   1.000
_cell.length_c   1.000
_cell.angle_alpha   90.00
_cell.angle_beta   90.00
_cell.angle_gamma   90.00
#
_symmetry.space_group_name_H-M   'P 1'
#
loop_
_entity.id
_entity.type
_entity.pdbx_description
1 polymer ?
#
loop_
_entity_poly.entity_id
_entity_poly.type
_entity_poly.pdbx_seq_one_letter_code
_entity_poly.pdbx_strand_id
1 'polypeptide(L)'
;MTIYFGGINLHIEREGNDREDILLPKNQTEEILHFAAASPNPIILVILSGGGIDISFAQNHRKIGAILWAGYPGGEGGNAIADVIFGRYYPG
;
A
#
# COMPACT_ATOMS: atom_id res chain seq x y z
N MET A 1 -6.60 -13.96 6.84
CA MET A 1 -5.71 -12.78 6.74
C MET A 1 -6.07 -12.04 5.46
N THR A 2 -6.11 -10.71 5.50
CA THR A 2 -6.55 -9.90 4.38
C THR A 2 -5.47 -8.87 4.05
N ILE A 3 -5.04 -8.81 2.79
CA ILE A 3 -3.98 -7.91 2.31
C ILE A 3 -4.57 -7.08 1.18
N TYR A 4 -4.40 -5.77 1.22
CA TYR A 4 -4.78 -4.86 0.15
C TYR A 4 -3.52 -4.31 -0.51
N PHE A 5 -3.45 -4.37 -1.84
CA PHE A 5 -2.37 -3.77 -2.64
C PHE A 5 -2.91 -2.52 -3.33
N GLY A 6 -2.29 -1.37 -3.05
CA GLY A 6 -2.66 -0.07 -3.61
C GLY A 6 -1.44 0.78 -3.92
N GLY A 7 -1.67 2.01 -4.35
CA GLY A 7 -0.63 2.99 -4.69
C GLY A 7 -0.79 3.53 -6.11
N ILE A 8 0.36 3.83 -6.75
CA ILE A 8 0.45 4.55 -8.02
C ILE A 8 1.38 3.85 -9.02
N ASN A 9 1.29 4.23 -10.29
CA ASN A 9 2.07 3.67 -11.39
C ASN A 9 2.53 4.78 -12.36
N LEU A 10 3.18 4.37 -13.47
CA LEU A 10 3.76 5.26 -14.48
C LEU A 10 2.75 6.15 -15.22
N HIS A 11 1.44 5.89 -15.09
CA HIS A 11 0.43 6.82 -15.59
C HIS A 11 0.30 8.07 -14.71
N ILE A 12 0.65 7.97 -13.43
CA ILE A 12 0.52 9.03 -12.42
C ILE A 12 1.85 9.75 -12.18
N GLU A 13 2.97 9.01 -12.08
CA GLU A 13 4.30 9.60 -11.92
C GLU A 13 5.27 9.05 -12.96
N ARG A 14 5.92 9.94 -13.71
CA ARG A 14 7.01 9.59 -14.64
C ARG A 14 7.81 10.83 -15.00
N GLU A 15 8.94 10.64 -15.65
CA GLU A 15 9.70 11.75 -16.24
C GLU A 15 8.82 12.59 -17.18
N GLY A 16 8.88 13.92 -17.01
CA GLY A 16 8.03 14.85 -17.74
C GLY A 16 6.56 14.87 -17.30
N ASN A 17 6.23 14.25 -16.16
CA ASN A 17 4.90 14.25 -15.57
C ASN A 17 4.99 14.22 -14.03
N ASP A 18 5.10 15.40 -13.44
CA ASP A 18 5.00 15.57 -12.00
C ASP A 18 3.57 15.30 -11.51
N ARG A 19 3.46 14.97 -10.23
CA ARG A 19 2.15 14.82 -9.57
C ARG A 19 1.65 16.17 -9.09
N GLU A 20 0.35 16.37 -9.16
CA GLU A 20 -0.33 17.57 -8.61
C GLU A 20 -0.47 17.50 -7.09
N ASP A 21 -0.57 16.29 -6.53
CA ASP A 21 -0.67 16.04 -5.10
C ASP A 21 -0.02 14.69 -4.72
N ILE A 22 -0.02 14.39 -3.42
CA ILE A 22 0.52 13.13 -2.86
C ILE A 22 -0.58 12.19 -2.36
N LEU A 23 -1.84 12.42 -2.75
CA LEU A 23 -2.95 11.58 -2.33
C LEU A 23 -2.95 10.27 -3.12
N LEU A 24 -3.63 9.26 -2.58
CA LEU A 24 -3.98 8.08 -3.37
C LEU A 24 -4.93 8.49 -4.51
N PRO A 25 -4.71 7.99 -5.74
CA PRO A 25 -5.51 8.40 -6.88
C PRO A 25 -6.95 7.86 -6.77
N LYS A 26 -7.90 8.62 -7.34
CA LYS A 26 -9.32 8.24 -7.42
C LYS A 26 -9.91 7.99 -6.02
N ASN A 27 -10.75 6.96 -5.88
CA ASN A 27 -11.45 6.61 -4.64
C ASN A 27 -10.71 5.52 -3.85
N GLN A 28 -9.41 5.34 -4.06
CA GLN A 28 -8.68 4.21 -3.49
C GLN A 28 -8.67 4.24 -1.96
N THR A 29 -8.67 5.44 -1.35
CA THR A 29 -8.87 5.60 0.11
C THR A 29 -10.19 5.00 0.58
N GLU A 30 -11.30 5.29 -0.11
CA GLU A 30 -12.62 4.74 0.23
C GLU A 30 -12.69 3.23 -0.01
N GLU A 31 -12.06 2.74 -1.07
CA GLU A 31 -11.95 1.30 -1.33
C GLU A 31 -11.20 0.57 -0.20
N ILE A 32 -10.10 1.15 0.28
CA ILE A 32 -9.32 0.61 1.41
C ILE A 32 -10.19 0.57 2.67
N LEU A 33 -10.92 1.65 2.97
CA LEU A 33 -11.79 1.72 4.15
C LEU A 33 -12.95 0.73 4.06
N HIS A 34 -13.59 0.58 2.91
CA HIS A 34 -14.63 -0.43 2.68
C HIS A 34 -14.09 -1.85 2.84
N PHE A 35 -12.92 -2.13 2.28
CA PHE A 35 -12.30 -3.45 2.40
C PHE A 35 -11.88 -3.76 3.84
N ALA A 36 -11.34 -2.76 4.54
CA ALA A 36 -11.00 -2.86 5.95
C ALA A 36 -12.24 -3.11 6.82
N ALA A 37 -13.37 -2.44 6.54
CA ALA A 37 -14.62 -2.62 7.25
C ALA A 37 -15.22 -4.03 7.02
N ALA A 38 -15.14 -4.54 5.79
CA ALA A 38 -15.66 -5.85 5.42
C ALA A 38 -14.80 -7.03 5.94
N SER A 39 -13.51 -6.81 6.19
CA SER A 39 -12.63 -7.88 6.68
C SER A 39 -12.95 -8.25 8.14
N PRO A 40 -13.01 -9.54 8.50
CA PRO A 40 -13.21 -9.96 9.89
C PRO A 40 -12.05 -9.55 10.82
N ASN A 41 -10.85 -9.36 10.28
CA ASN A 41 -9.63 -9.02 11.02
C ASN A 41 -9.03 -7.70 10.52
N PRO A 42 -8.11 -7.06 11.25
CA PRO A 42 -7.32 -5.96 10.69
C PRO A 42 -6.59 -6.41 9.42
N ILE A 43 -6.54 -5.53 8.41
CA ILE A 43 -5.91 -5.80 7.13
C ILE A 43 -4.46 -5.30 7.12
N ILE A 44 -3.66 -5.82 6.19
CA ILE A 44 -2.33 -5.30 5.86
C ILE A 44 -2.46 -4.44 4.60
N LEU A 45 -2.04 -3.18 4.68
CA LEU A 45 -2.01 -2.26 3.55
C LEU A 45 -0.62 -2.27 2.93
N VAL A 46 -0.51 -2.69 1.67
CA VAL A 46 0.73 -2.66 0.89
C VAL A 46 0.66 -1.54 -0.14
N ILE A 47 1.58 -0.58 -0.04
CA ILE A 47 1.67 0.59 -0.92
C ILE A 47 2.80 0.39 -1.93
N LEU A 48 2.43 0.36 -3.21
CA LEU A 48 3.32 0.30 -4.37
C LEU A 48 3.39 1.70 -5.00
N SER A 49 4.48 2.41 -4.75
CA SER A 49 4.71 3.75 -5.28
C SER A 49 6.20 4.06 -5.31
N GLY A 50 6.67 4.77 -6.33
CA GLY A 50 8.03 5.33 -6.31
C GLY A 50 8.12 6.51 -5.34
N GLY A 51 7.17 7.45 -5.45
CA GLY A 51 7.06 8.60 -4.56
C GLY A 51 6.30 8.33 -3.25
N GLY A 52 6.42 9.27 -2.30
CA GLY A 52 5.62 9.27 -1.07
C GLY A 52 4.13 9.51 -1.34
N ILE A 53 3.29 8.88 -0.52
CA ILE A 53 1.83 8.97 -0.57
C ILE A 53 1.32 9.33 0.84
N ASP A 54 0.35 10.23 0.92
CA ASP A 54 -0.36 10.53 2.16
C ASP A 54 -1.29 9.36 2.53
N ILE A 55 -0.95 8.71 3.64
CA ILE A 55 -1.66 7.58 4.24
C ILE A 55 -2.12 7.90 5.66
N SER A 56 -2.27 9.19 6.01
CA SER A 56 -2.64 9.63 7.36
C SER A 56 -3.97 9.02 7.83
N PHE A 57 -4.90 8.75 6.91
CA PHE A 57 -6.17 8.06 7.20
C PHE A 57 -5.98 6.64 7.77
N ALA A 58 -4.86 5.98 7.46
CA ALA A 58 -4.59 4.59 7.83
C ALA A 58 -3.79 4.46 9.13
N GLN A 59 -2.94 5.45 9.48
CA GLN A 59 -1.96 5.34 10.58
C GLN A 59 -2.59 4.98 11.95
N ASN A 60 -3.77 5.51 12.25
CA ASN A 60 -4.46 5.30 13.52
C ASN A 60 -5.76 4.48 13.37
N HIS A 61 -5.99 3.88 12.19
CA HIS A 61 -7.23 3.17 11.91
C HIS A 61 -7.16 1.73 12.44
N ARG A 62 -8.01 1.38 13.41
CA ARG A 62 -7.96 0.07 14.11
C ARG A 62 -8.11 -1.16 13.20
N LYS A 63 -8.67 -0.99 11.99
CA LYS A 63 -8.80 -2.06 10.99
C LYS A 63 -7.59 -2.16 10.03
N ILE A 64 -6.61 -1.27 10.15
CA ILE A 64 -5.32 -1.37 9.45
C ILE A 64 -4.29 -1.83 10.47
N GLY A 65 -3.90 -3.11 10.40
CA GLY A 65 -2.99 -3.73 11.36
C GLY A 65 -1.51 -3.50 11.04
N ALA A 66 -1.19 -3.30 9.77
CA ALA A 66 0.16 -3.00 9.31
C ALA A 66 0.12 -2.22 7.99
N ILE A 67 1.18 -1.45 7.74
CA ILE A 67 1.40 -0.72 6.51
C ILE A 67 2.80 -1.08 6.00
N LEU A 68 2.90 -1.51 4.75
CA LEU A 68 4.15 -1.87 4.09
C LEU A 68 4.30 -1.04 2.82
N TRP A 69 5.34 -0.20 2.75
CA TRP A 69 5.74 0.44 1.49
C TRP A 69 6.74 -0.47 0.77
N ALA A 70 6.45 -0.82 -0.48
CA ALA A 70 7.24 -1.79 -1.24
C ALA A 70 7.79 -1.22 -2.56
N GLY A 71 7.69 0.10 -2.79
CA GLY A 71 8.27 0.72 -3.97
C GLY A 71 7.72 0.15 -5.30
N TYR A 72 8.63 -0.04 -6.25
CA TYR A 72 8.45 -0.90 -7.42
C TYR A 72 9.32 -2.15 -7.26
N PRO A 73 8.77 -3.27 -6.73
CA PRO A 73 9.58 -4.32 -6.12
C PRO A 73 10.20 -5.32 -7.11
N GLY A 74 10.15 -5.04 -8.42
CA GLY A 74 10.76 -5.88 -9.46
C GLY A 74 10.10 -7.27 -9.60
N GLY A 75 10.76 -8.16 -10.34
CA GLY A 75 10.23 -9.48 -10.70
C GLY A 75 10.01 -10.43 -9.52
N GLU A 76 10.89 -10.36 -8.51
CA GLU A 76 10.79 -11.16 -7.28
C GLU A 76 10.03 -10.45 -6.15
N GLY A 77 9.43 -9.30 -6.45
CA GLY A 77 8.80 -8.44 -5.46
C GLY A 77 7.67 -9.10 -4.68
N GLY A 78 6.88 -9.94 -5.36
CA GLY A 78 5.82 -10.71 -4.72
C GLY A 78 6.35 -11.69 -3.67
N ASN A 79 7.46 -12.36 -3.97
CA ASN A 79 8.12 -13.29 -3.04
C ASN A 79 8.69 -12.53 -1.83
N ALA A 80 9.38 -11.43 -2.07
CA ALA A 80 9.94 -10.60 -1.00
C ALA A 80 8.85 -10.04 -0.05
N ILE A 81 7.74 -9.53 -0.62
CA ILE A 81 6.60 -9.05 0.17
C ILE A 81 5.98 -10.19 0.99
N ALA A 82 5.80 -11.37 0.40
CA ALA A 82 5.28 -12.52 1.12
C ALA A 82 6.22 -12.95 2.26
N ASP A 83 7.53 -12.97 2.02
CA ASP A 83 8.50 -13.34 3.05
C ASP A 83 8.46 -12.40 4.25
N VAL A 84 8.28 -11.09 4.04
CA VAL A 84 8.07 -10.11 5.11
C VAL A 84 6.74 -10.36 5.83
N ILE A 85 5.62 -10.42 5.10
CA ILE A 85 4.28 -10.53 5.70
C ILE A 85 4.13 -11.82 6.53
N PHE A 86 4.71 -12.92 6.06
CA PHE A 86 4.64 -14.22 6.72
C PHE A 86 5.80 -14.48 7.69
N GLY A 87 6.67 -13.49 7.93
CA GLY A 87 7.76 -13.58 8.91
C GLY A 87 8.89 -14.54 8.52
N ARG A 88 9.05 -14.84 7.22
CA ARG A 88 10.22 -15.56 6.69
C ARG A 88 11.43 -14.64 6.53
N TYR A 89 11.20 -13.33 6.52
CA TYR A 89 12.23 -12.29 6.51
C TYR A 89 11.83 -11.13 7.43
N TYR A 90 12.79 -10.56 8.14
CA TYR A 90 12.59 -9.39 8.99
C TYR A 90 13.08 -8.13 8.27
N PRO A 91 12.20 -7.13 8.01
CA PRO A 91 12.61 -5.87 7.41
C PRO A 91 13.46 -5.07 8.40
N GLY A 92 14.55 -4.45 7.92
CA GLY A 92 15.53 -3.70 8.69
C GLY A 92 15.64 -2.25 8.24
#